data_AF-A0A2C7AUI6-F1
#
_entry.id   AF-A0A2C7AUI6-F1
#
_cell.length_a   1.000
_cell.length_b   1.000
_cell.length_c   1.000
_cell.angle_alpha   90.00
_cell.angle_beta   90.00
_cell.angle_gamma   90.00
#
_symmetry.space_group_name_H-M   'P 1'
#
loop_
_entity.id
_entity.type
_entity.pdbx_description
1 polymer ?
#
loop_
_entity_poly.entity_id
_entity_poly.type
_entity_poly.pdbx_seq_one_letter_code
_entity_poly.pdbx_strand_id
1 'polypeptide(L)'
;MSPRHADDASGDRRRTGPQARLPRWLAGLLCIVLTTLSLGVVHPAVRADDATLDVTFTSMSPSAVTDEGDLTLTGTITNKGSATVNRPTVHMWRNRAPLTNADALNFLVKNQSSEPMGDVVTTSAAAQTVASLTPGASANFTVRAAFSGGGDPLALVSPGNAYLVGVRVDNSAGTQVGSSRTLISYPGTSKYDATTVAELASAPSYVGTDNGKPVFTDDHLAAEISPDGRLGQLVQLAEADNVSSVIDPLLVDELTAMASGYEVRSTDGTRVPGRGQDAATSFLRRIQGVAANGRSYRGLYGMLGVSAAASASRHDLLVSAAQQSAGNQTLKALPLAITATGNALTSNDLEYLASAKPTLVLAQGIDPASPVRQATVRQGAPTQLTVVSVQTTLGDGGPAPAPIRTWCTGWDACRASSWCGPAPMARRCTW
;
A
#
# COMPACT_ATOMS: atom_id res chain seq x y z
N MET A 1 24.30 54.11 -31.93
CA MET A 1 25.18 55.28 -32.04
C MET A 1 25.34 55.89 -30.65
N SER A 2 26.50 55.70 -30.03
CA SER A 2 27.01 56.64 -29.00
C SER A 2 27.81 57.72 -29.75
N PRO A 3 27.96 58.98 -29.28
CA PRO A 3 28.57 59.24 -27.97
C PRO A 3 28.17 60.54 -27.20
N ARG A 4 28.56 60.50 -25.92
CA ARG A 4 29.10 61.50 -24.96
C ARG A 4 29.28 62.98 -25.36
N HIS A 5 28.94 63.87 -24.41
CA HIS A 5 29.75 64.97 -23.83
C HIS A 5 28.92 65.60 -22.66
N ALA A 6 29.36 65.66 -21.40
CA ALA A 6 30.47 66.37 -20.74
C ALA A 6 30.02 67.71 -20.09
N ASP A 7 30.54 67.91 -18.88
CA ASP A 7 30.67 69.15 -18.06
C ASP A 7 29.42 69.67 -17.33
N ASP A 8 29.33 69.65 -15.99
CA ASP A 8 30.10 70.30 -14.90
C ASP A 8 29.55 71.70 -14.54
N ALA A 9 29.59 72.01 -13.24
CA ALA A 9 29.41 73.32 -12.56
C ALA A 9 28.29 73.43 -11.48
N SER A 10 28.73 73.25 -10.23
CA SER A 10 28.71 74.25 -9.12
C SER A 10 27.40 74.87 -8.55
N GLY A 11 27.35 74.92 -7.21
CA GLY A 11 26.66 75.97 -6.41
C GLY A 11 25.65 75.43 -5.38
N ASP A 12 26.06 75.05 -4.18
CA ASP A 12 26.17 75.89 -2.97
C ASP A 12 24.83 76.52 -2.48
N ARG A 13 24.25 75.98 -1.39
CA ARG A 13 24.05 76.66 -0.07
C ARG A 13 22.91 76.09 0.78
N ARG A 14 23.34 75.46 1.89
CA ARG A 14 22.95 75.70 3.30
C ARG A 14 21.47 75.98 3.64
N ARG A 15 20.90 75.10 4.48
CA ARG A 15 20.23 75.50 5.72
C ARG A 15 20.61 74.58 6.88
N THR A 16 20.82 75.21 8.02
CA THR A 16 21.43 74.74 9.26
C THR A 16 20.39 74.48 10.36
N GLY A 17 20.57 73.37 11.09
CA GLY A 17 20.23 73.18 12.52
C GLY A 17 18.76 72.89 12.88
N PRO A 18 18.48 72.29 14.07
CA PRO A 18 19.33 72.24 15.25
C PRO A 18 19.65 70.82 15.80
N GLN A 19 20.72 70.79 16.58
CA GLN A 19 21.22 69.65 17.35
C GLN A 19 20.34 69.38 18.58
N ALA A 20 20.00 68.12 18.82
CA ALA A 20 19.64 67.60 20.14
C ALA A 20 20.49 66.36 20.43
N ARG A 21 21.25 66.41 21.52
CA ARG A 21 22.17 65.37 21.98
C ARG A 21 21.39 64.28 22.72
N LEU A 22 21.62 63.01 22.38
CA LEU A 22 21.22 61.84 23.16
C LEU A 22 22.43 60.88 23.29
N PRO A 23 22.46 60.05 24.36
CA PRO A 23 23.65 59.82 25.20
C PRO A 23 24.63 58.74 24.69
N ARG A 24 25.89 58.90 25.11
CA ARG A 24 27.13 58.15 24.76
C ARG A 24 27.16 56.64 25.13
N TRP A 25 26.01 55.99 25.28
CA TRP A 25 25.90 54.66 25.86
C TRP A 25 25.53 53.60 24.81
N LEU A 26 25.61 53.96 23.52
CA LEU A 26 25.37 53.08 22.37
C LEU A 26 26.63 52.82 21.52
N ALA A 27 27.77 53.45 21.83
CA ALA A 27 29.03 53.20 21.13
C ALA A 27 29.83 52.01 21.68
N GLY A 28 29.46 51.48 22.85
CA GLY A 28 30.12 50.30 23.45
C GLY A 28 29.54 48.95 22.99
N LEU A 29 28.36 48.94 22.38
CA LEU A 29 27.65 47.69 22.04
C LEU A 29 27.84 47.25 20.59
N LEU A 30 28.44 48.09 19.73
CA LEU A 30 28.74 47.75 18.33
C LEU A 30 30.14 47.12 18.14
N CYS A 31 31.03 47.20 19.13
CA CYS A 31 32.35 46.53 19.09
C CYS A 31 32.37 45.15 19.78
N ILE A 32 31.31 44.76 20.50
CA ILE A 32 31.15 43.42 21.08
C ILE A 32 30.41 42.46 20.13
N VAL A 33 29.73 42.98 19.10
CA VAL A 33 29.05 42.18 18.07
C VAL A 33 29.97 41.80 16.89
N LEU A 34 31.20 42.32 16.85
CA LEU A 34 32.18 42.06 15.77
C LEU A 34 33.47 41.36 16.22
N THR A 35 33.58 40.92 17.48
CA THR A 35 34.80 40.27 18.01
C THR A 35 34.58 38.97 18.81
N THR A 36 33.39 38.38 18.75
CA THR A 36 33.12 37.03 19.30
C THR A 36 32.89 35.96 18.22
N LEU A 37 33.27 36.25 16.96
CA LEU A 37 33.24 35.31 15.84
C LEU A 37 34.55 34.51 15.70
N SER A 38 35.06 33.98 16.81
CA SER A 38 36.21 33.06 16.81
C SER A 38 36.27 32.24 18.10
N LEU A 39 35.12 31.69 18.50
CA LEU A 39 35.10 30.42 19.22
C LEU A 39 34.93 29.35 18.15
N GLY A 40 36.04 28.70 17.82
CA GLY A 40 36.02 27.49 17.01
C GLY A 40 35.08 26.50 17.67
N VAL A 41 33.88 26.35 17.12
CA VAL A 41 33.20 25.08 17.18
C VAL A 41 34.17 24.14 16.49
N VAL A 42 34.85 23.32 17.29
CA VAL A 42 35.38 22.05 16.80
C VAL A 42 34.13 21.29 16.37
N HIS A 43 33.68 21.55 15.14
CA HIS A 43 32.85 20.60 14.45
C HIS A 43 33.69 19.32 14.50
N PRO A 44 33.20 18.20 15.06
CA PRO A 44 33.82 16.94 14.71
C PRO A 44 33.84 16.95 13.20
N ALA A 45 35.04 16.82 12.63
CA ALA A 45 35.19 16.68 11.20
C ALA A 45 34.20 15.60 10.78
N VAL A 46 33.14 16.00 10.08
CA VAL A 46 32.38 15.06 9.27
C VAL A 46 33.40 14.64 8.24
N ARG A 47 34.01 13.48 8.47
CA ARG A 47 34.87 12.81 7.52
C ARG A 47 33.96 12.35 6.40
N ALA A 48 33.70 13.24 5.46
CA ALA A 48 33.25 12.88 4.14
C ALA A 48 34.46 12.28 3.40
N ASP A 49 34.22 11.13 2.78
CA ASP A 49 35.11 10.31 1.96
C ASP A 49 36.23 9.55 2.69
N ASP A 50 35.92 8.32 3.10
CA ASP A 50 36.87 7.21 3.11
C ASP A 50 36.09 5.92 2.82
N ALA A 51 36.04 5.54 1.53
CA ALA A 51 35.51 4.26 1.02
C ALA A 51 34.09 3.85 1.52
N THR A 52 33.03 4.41 0.91
CA THR A 52 31.67 3.88 1.10
C THR A 52 31.36 2.87 -0.01
N LEU A 53 31.26 1.60 0.35
CA LEU A 53 30.80 0.54 -0.53
C LEU A 53 29.28 0.46 -0.46
N ASP A 54 28.66 0.68 -1.61
CA ASP A 54 27.25 0.41 -1.83
C ASP A 54 27.03 -1.08 -2.04
N VAL A 55 25.97 -1.64 -1.46
CA VAL A 55 25.71 -3.09 -1.46
C VAL A 55 24.30 -3.37 -1.93
N THR A 56 24.18 -4.09 -3.04
CA THR A 56 22.90 -4.47 -3.63
C THR A 56 22.74 -5.98 -3.61
N PHE A 57 21.61 -6.47 -3.09
CA PHE A 57 21.27 -7.90 -3.18
C PHE A 57 20.70 -8.23 -4.55
N THR A 58 21.16 -9.34 -5.11
CA THR A 58 20.62 -9.93 -6.35
C THR A 58 19.69 -11.09 -6.03
N SER A 59 20.02 -11.90 -5.00
CA SER A 59 19.14 -12.97 -4.57
C SER A 59 19.31 -13.32 -3.09
N MET A 60 18.24 -13.88 -2.54
CA MET A 60 18.17 -14.47 -1.21
C MET A 60 17.46 -15.81 -1.34
N SER A 61 18.08 -16.87 -0.84
CA SER A 61 17.50 -18.21 -0.90
C SER A 61 17.87 -19.03 0.33
N PRO A 62 16.89 -19.67 0.99
CA PRO A 62 15.43 -19.49 0.80
C PRO A 62 14.94 -18.11 1.28
N SER A 63 13.68 -17.77 0.98
CA SER A 63 13.04 -16.51 1.44
C SER A 63 12.48 -16.57 2.87
N ALA A 64 12.49 -17.75 3.49
CA ALA A 64 12.05 -18.01 4.85
C ALA A 64 12.99 -19.03 5.50
N VAL A 65 13.10 -19.00 6.83
CA VAL A 65 13.84 -20.00 7.61
C VAL A 65 13.22 -21.38 7.38
N THR A 66 14.08 -22.37 7.16
CA THR A 66 13.74 -23.79 7.10
C THR A 66 14.36 -24.53 8.28
N ASP A 67 13.85 -25.72 8.61
CA ASP A 67 14.36 -26.52 9.73
C ASP A 67 15.84 -26.90 9.56
N GLU A 68 16.27 -27.07 8.31
CA GLU A 68 17.61 -27.45 7.90
C GLU A 68 18.11 -26.57 6.75
N GLY A 69 19.41 -26.63 6.46
CA GLY A 69 20.04 -25.94 5.34
C GLY A 69 20.52 -24.54 5.67
N ASP A 70 20.83 -23.80 4.60
CA ASP A 70 21.58 -22.55 4.68
C ASP A 70 20.84 -21.40 4.01
N LEU A 71 20.95 -20.22 4.61
CA LEU A 71 20.66 -18.96 3.93
C LEU A 71 21.84 -18.59 3.03
N THR A 72 21.57 -18.43 1.73
CA THR A 72 22.52 -17.88 0.76
C THR A 72 22.07 -16.49 0.33
N LEU A 73 22.97 -15.51 0.47
CA LEU A 73 22.81 -14.16 -0.06
C LEU A 73 23.80 -13.94 -1.19
N THR A 74 23.31 -13.46 -2.33
CA THR A 74 24.15 -13.02 -3.44
C THR A 74 23.88 -11.56 -3.77
N GLY A 75 24.90 -10.88 -4.29
CA GLY A 75 24.76 -9.49 -4.65
C GLY A 75 26.02 -8.91 -5.25
N THR A 76 26.01 -7.59 -5.38
CA THR A 76 27.11 -6.80 -5.89
C THR A 76 27.49 -5.72 -4.88
N ILE A 77 28.77 -5.56 -4.64
CA ILE A 77 29.32 -4.41 -3.93
C ILE A 77 29.94 -3.45 -4.95
N THR A 78 29.72 -2.15 -4.78
CA THR A 78 30.23 -1.10 -5.68
C THR A 78 30.91 0.00 -4.87
N ASN A 79 32.13 0.36 -5.24
CA ASN A 79 32.80 1.49 -4.63
C ASN A 79 32.25 2.81 -5.16
N LYS A 80 31.44 3.50 -4.36
CA LYS A 80 30.91 4.83 -4.69
C LYS A 80 31.77 5.97 -4.15
N GLY A 81 32.80 5.66 -3.37
CA GLY A 81 33.75 6.63 -2.84
C GLY A 81 34.85 7.00 -3.83
N SER A 82 35.69 7.94 -3.40
CA SER A 82 36.80 8.51 -4.18
C SER A 82 38.14 7.77 -3.97
N ALA A 83 38.25 6.89 -2.98
CA ALA A 83 39.45 6.12 -2.66
C ALA A 83 39.31 4.63 -3.01
N THR A 84 40.43 3.95 -3.29
CA THR A 84 40.44 2.50 -3.55
C THR A 84 40.21 1.73 -2.24
N VAL A 85 39.29 0.77 -2.25
CA VAL A 85 39.06 -0.16 -1.12
C VAL A 85 39.87 -1.42 -1.33
N ASN A 86 40.89 -1.63 -0.51
CA ASN A 86 41.76 -2.79 -0.65
C ASN A 86 41.13 -4.04 -0.06
N ARG A 87 40.97 -5.06 -0.91
CA ARG A 87 40.49 -6.41 -0.56
C ARG A 87 39.38 -6.43 0.51
N PRO A 88 38.23 -5.77 0.26
CA PRO A 88 37.15 -5.75 1.23
C PRO A 88 36.62 -7.17 1.44
N THR A 89 36.21 -7.45 2.68
CA THR A 89 35.60 -8.74 3.05
C THR A 89 34.13 -8.51 3.35
N VAL A 90 33.28 -9.22 2.60
CA VAL A 90 31.84 -9.27 2.82
C VAL A 90 31.58 -10.36 3.85
N HIS A 91 30.88 -10.01 4.91
CA HIS A 91 30.52 -10.86 6.01
C HIS A 91 29.00 -10.99 6.11
N MET A 92 28.48 -12.21 6.20
CA MET A 92 27.09 -12.43 6.58
C MET A 92 26.85 -11.79 7.95
N TRP A 93 25.74 -11.07 8.07
CA TRP A 93 25.33 -10.37 9.27
C TRP A 93 23.90 -10.77 9.65
N ARG A 94 23.62 -10.80 10.95
CA ARG A 94 22.30 -11.17 11.48
C ARG A 94 21.92 -10.32 12.69
N ASN A 95 20.63 -10.12 12.87
CA ASN A 95 20.07 -9.68 14.14
C ASN A 95 19.20 -10.78 14.74
N ARG A 96 19.47 -11.17 15.99
CA ARG A 96 18.73 -12.22 16.70
C ARG A 96 17.56 -11.67 17.54
N ALA A 97 17.33 -10.36 17.53
CA ALA A 97 16.13 -9.76 18.11
C ALA A 97 14.95 -9.92 17.13
N PRO A 98 13.86 -10.58 17.53
CA PRO A 98 12.69 -10.77 16.66
C PRO A 98 11.93 -9.46 16.46
N LEU A 99 11.40 -9.30 15.24
CA LEU A 99 10.37 -8.32 14.91
C LEU A 99 9.01 -8.99 15.13
N THR A 100 8.35 -8.58 16.22
CA THR A 100 7.13 -9.23 16.73
C THR A 100 5.84 -8.53 16.31
N ASN A 101 5.93 -7.34 15.70
CA ASN A 101 4.77 -6.56 15.28
C ASN A 101 5.09 -5.61 14.11
N ALA A 102 4.03 -5.11 13.47
CA ALA A 102 4.13 -4.22 12.31
C ALA A 102 4.76 -2.85 12.65
N ASP A 103 4.61 -2.35 13.88
CA ASP A 103 5.21 -1.09 14.29
C ASP A 103 6.74 -1.16 14.33
N ALA A 104 7.30 -2.27 14.83
CA ALA A 104 8.73 -2.53 14.80
C ALA A 104 9.27 -2.57 13.37
N LEU A 105 8.53 -3.21 12.44
CA LEU A 105 8.87 -3.23 11.03
C LEU A 105 8.81 -1.82 10.41
N ASN A 106 7.74 -1.07 10.65
CA ASN A 106 7.55 0.28 10.14
C ASN A 106 8.62 1.25 10.67
N PHE A 107 9.01 1.08 11.94
CA PHE A 107 10.10 1.83 12.54
C PHE A 107 11.43 1.58 11.82
N LEU A 108 11.76 0.34 11.48
CA LEU A 108 12.98 0.01 10.72
C LEU A 108 12.98 0.63 9.33
N VAL A 109 11.87 0.51 8.60
CA VAL A 109 11.74 1.08 7.25
C VAL A 109 11.96 2.60 7.27
N LYS A 110 11.48 3.29 8.31
CA LYS A 110 11.60 4.75 8.46
C LYS A 110 12.94 5.20 9.05
N ASN A 111 13.59 4.37 9.87
CA ASN A 111 14.76 4.74 10.66
C ASN A 111 15.96 3.82 10.41
N GLN A 112 16.33 3.63 9.13
CA GLN A 112 17.44 2.78 8.70
C GLN A 112 18.79 3.11 9.38
N SER A 113 18.98 4.37 9.81
CA SER A 113 20.18 4.84 10.51
C SER A 113 20.23 4.48 12.00
N SER A 114 19.10 4.06 12.59
CA SER A 114 18.97 3.69 14.01
C SER A 114 18.75 2.18 14.20
N GLU A 115 19.17 1.39 13.21
CA GLU A 115 18.96 -0.04 13.20
C GLU A 115 19.63 -0.76 14.38
N PRO A 116 18.98 -1.78 14.95
CA PRO A 116 19.49 -2.48 16.13
C PRO A 116 20.82 -3.19 15.82
N MET A 117 21.72 -3.16 16.81
CA MET A 117 23.01 -3.84 16.73
C MET A 117 22.79 -5.34 16.51
N GLY A 118 23.62 -5.92 15.64
CA GLY A 118 23.65 -7.34 15.35
C GLY A 118 25.08 -7.76 15.02
N ASP A 119 25.25 -9.04 14.73
CA ASP A 119 26.56 -9.69 14.71
C ASP A 119 26.90 -10.26 13.34
N VAL A 120 28.20 -10.32 13.06
CA VAL A 120 28.75 -11.04 11.92
C VAL A 120 28.79 -12.54 12.22
N VAL A 121 28.48 -13.35 11.22
CA VAL A 121 28.66 -14.80 11.26
C VAL A 121 30.13 -15.14 10.94
N THR A 122 30.75 -15.96 11.78
CA THR A 122 32.21 -16.18 11.78
C THR A 122 32.68 -17.41 11.01
N THR A 123 31.77 -18.17 10.39
CA THR A 123 32.13 -19.34 9.59
C THR A 123 32.81 -18.94 8.28
N SER A 124 33.63 -19.81 7.70
CA SER A 124 34.34 -19.53 6.45
C SER A 124 33.40 -19.28 5.26
N ALA A 125 32.29 -20.01 5.16
CA ALA A 125 31.29 -19.82 4.10
C ALA A 125 30.49 -18.52 4.25
N ALA A 126 30.50 -17.93 5.45
CA ALA A 126 29.82 -16.66 5.74
C ALA A 126 30.66 -15.43 5.38
N ALA A 127 31.90 -15.60 4.92
CA ALA A 127 32.78 -14.51 4.54
C ALA A 127 33.35 -14.69 3.13
N GLN A 128 33.40 -13.61 2.37
CA GLN A 128 34.08 -13.57 1.07
C GLN A 128 34.91 -12.31 0.95
N THR A 129 36.23 -12.48 0.85
CA THR A 129 37.14 -11.39 0.44
C THR A 129 37.13 -11.28 -1.08
N VAL A 130 36.89 -10.08 -1.59
CA VAL A 130 36.97 -9.79 -3.04
C VAL A 130 38.26 -9.06 -3.39
N ALA A 131 38.53 -8.88 -4.69
CA ALA A 131 39.64 -8.07 -5.16
C ALA A 131 39.48 -6.60 -4.75
N SER A 132 40.58 -5.83 -4.72
CA SER A 132 40.51 -4.39 -4.46
C SER A 132 39.62 -3.67 -5.47
N LEU A 133 38.83 -2.72 -4.98
CA LEU A 133 37.89 -1.96 -5.79
C LEU A 133 38.34 -0.50 -5.91
N THR A 134 38.76 -0.10 -7.10
CA THR A 134 38.97 1.32 -7.42
C THR A 134 37.64 2.07 -7.41
N PRO A 135 37.64 3.42 -7.35
CA PRO A 135 36.42 4.21 -7.47
C PRO A 135 35.57 3.78 -8.68
N GLY A 136 34.28 3.55 -8.46
CA GLY A 136 33.32 3.09 -9.48
C GLY A 136 33.36 1.59 -9.80
N ALA A 137 34.34 0.83 -9.32
CA ALA A 137 34.43 -0.60 -9.59
C ALA A 137 33.42 -1.41 -8.74
N SER A 138 32.99 -2.54 -9.29
CA SER A 138 32.05 -3.47 -8.65
C SER A 138 32.60 -4.89 -8.60
N ALA A 139 32.17 -5.66 -7.60
CA ALA A 139 32.41 -7.09 -7.51
C ALA A 139 31.18 -7.82 -7.00
N ASN A 140 30.99 -9.06 -7.46
CA ASN A 140 29.93 -9.93 -6.96
C ASN A 140 30.37 -10.67 -5.70
N PHE A 141 29.42 -10.92 -4.82
CA PHE A 141 29.63 -11.73 -3.62
C PHE A 141 28.56 -12.82 -3.48
N THR A 142 28.92 -13.84 -2.74
CA THR A 142 28.05 -14.91 -2.27
C THR A 142 28.51 -15.28 -0.86
N VAL A 143 27.63 -15.13 0.12
CA VAL A 143 27.87 -15.55 1.49
C VAL A 143 26.76 -16.47 1.96
N ARG A 144 27.11 -17.39 2.84
CA ARG A 144 26.21 -18.45 3.29
C ARG A 144 26.34 -18.71 4.79
N ALA A 145 25.22 -18.89 5.46
CA ALA A 145 25.18 -19.31 6.86
C ALA A 145 24.06 -20.30 7.10
N ALA A 146 24.34 -21.33 7.92
CA ALA A 146 23.33 -22.30 8.34
C ALA A 146 22.25 -21.63 9.19
N PHE A 147 21.00 -22.07 9.03
CA PHE A 147 19.91 -21.63 9.91
C PHE A 147 20.13 -22.07 11.35
N SER A 148 20.53 -23.35 11.50
CA SER A 148 20.73 -24.05 12.76
C SER A 148 21.97 -24.95 12.66
N GLY A 149 22.50 -25.38 13.82
CA GLY A 149 23.65 -26.28 13.90
C GLY A 149 24.99 -25.65 13.46
N GLY A 150 26.08 -26.43 13.54
CA GLY A 150 27.43 -25.95 13.23
C GLY A 150 28.02 -25.02 14.31
N GLY A 151 29.16 -24.39 13.99
CA GLY A 151 29.91 -23.59 14.96
C GLY A 151 29.29 -22.22 15.28
N ASP A 152 28.77 -21.52 14.26
CA ASP A 152 28.16 -20.20 14.40
C ASP A 152 27.03 -19.99 13.36
N PRO A 153 25.86 -20.62 13.53
CA PRO A 153 24.72 -20.45 12.62
C PRO A 153 23.98 -19.14 12.86
N LEU A 154 23.02 -18.80 12.00
CA LEU A 154 22.11 -17.67 12.23
C LEU A 154 21.46 -17.73 13.63
N ALA A 155 21.05 -18.94 14.06
CA ALA A 155 20.47 -19.19 15.38
C ALA A 155 19.35 -18.19 15.72
N LEU A 156 18.39 -18.05 14.80
CA LEU A 156 17.16 -17.33 15.06
C LEU A 156 16.31 -18.21 16.00
N VAL A 157 15.69 -17.62 17.02
CA VAL A 157 15.21 -18.38 18.19
C VAL A 157 13.70 -18.41 18.38
N SER A 158 12.94 -17.57 17.67
CA SER A 158 11.50 -17.42 17.89
C SER A 158 10.73 -17.58 16.57
N PRO A 159 10.32 -18.83 16.25
CA PRO A 159 9.34 -19.09 15.19
C PRO A 159 8.10 -18.19 15.32
N GLY A 160 7.47 -17.84 14.20
CA GLY A 160 6.32 -16.95 14.11
C GLY A 160 6.67 -15.46 14.00
N ASN A 161 7.94 -15.11 13.84
CA ASN A 161 8.42 -13.72 13.80
C ASN A 161 9.28 -13.46 12.55
N ALA A 162 9.54 -12.19 12.26
CA ALA A 162 10.51 -11.79 11.24
C ALA A 162 11.84 -11.36 11.88
N TYR A 163 12.92 -11.45 11.12
CA TYR A 163 14.27 -11.08 11.54
C TYR A 163 15.00 -10.29 10.46
N LEU A 164 16.00 -9.51 10.86
CA LEU A 164 16.93 -8.87 9.93
C LEU A 164 18.14 -9.77 9.68
N VAL A 165 18.45 -9.97 8.41
CA VAL A 165 19.67 -10.62 7.91
C VAL A 165 20.29 -9.76 6.84
N GLY A 166 21.57 -9.94 6.55
CA GLY A 166 22.21 -9.15 5.52
C GLY A 166 23.71 -9.37 5.46
N VAL A 167 24.41 -8.31 5.05
CA VAL A 167 25.87 -8.31 5.01
C VAL A 167 26.43 -7.03 5.61
N ARG A 168 27.59 -7.18 6.26
CA ARG A 168 28.52 -6.11 6.60
C ARG A 168 29.75 -6.26 5.69
N VAL A 169 30.33 -5.16 5.26
CA VAL A 169 31.56 -5.15 4.48
C VAL A 169 32.62 -4.39 5.23
N ASP A 170 33.72 -5.07 5.52
CA ASP A 170 34.85 -4.51 6.24
C ASP A 170 36.05 -4.36 5.30
N ASN A 171 36.83 -3.30 5.47
CA ASN A 171 38.09 -3.12 4.76
C ASN A 171 39.20 -3.99 5.38
N SER A 172 40.40 -3.98 4.78
CA SER A 172 41.54 -4.76 5.29
C SER A 172 41.99 -4.40 6.71
N ALA A 173 41.57 -3.25 7.25
CA ALA A 173 41.85 -2.83 8.63
C ALA A 173 40.73 -3.23 9.61
N GLY A 174 39.69 -3.95 9.15
CA GLY A 174 38.54 -4.34 9.97
C GLY A 174 37.55 -3.21 10.22
N THR A 175 37.64 -2.09 9.49
CA THR A 175 36.67 -0.99 9.59
C THR A 175 35.50 -1.24 8.64
N GLN A 176 34.27 -1.08 9.15
CA GLN A 176 33.07 -1.20 8.32
C GLN A 176 33.03 -0.08 7.28
N VAL A 177 32.94 -0.50 6.01
CA VAL A 177 32.91 0.37 4.81
C VAL A 177 31.64 0.19 3.98
N GLY A 178 30.78 -0.78 4.32
CA GLY A 178 29.48 -0.96 3.67
C GLY A 178 28.57 -1.92 4.44
N SER A 179 27.27 -1.88 4.16
CA SER A 179 26.31 -2.86 4.65
C SER A 179 25.00 -2.79 3.89
N SER A 180 24.29 -3.91 3.81
CA SER A 180 22.89 -3.96 3.36
C SER A 180 22.16 -5.08 4.09
N ARG A 181 20.86 -4.91 4.31
CA ARG A 181 20.02 -5.81 5.12
C ARG A 181 18.67 -6.03 4.44
N THR A 182 18.06 -7.16 4.77
CA THR A 182 16.75 -7.58 4.30
C THR A 182 16.03 -8.35 5.42
N LEU A 183 14.77 -8.66 5.19
CA LEU A 183 13.94 -9.43 6.12
C LEU A 183 13.95 -10.90 5.74
N ILE A 184 13.97 -11.76 6.76
CA ILE A 184 13.64 -13.17 6.65
C ILE A 184 12.50 -13.50 7.60
N SER A 185 11.50 -14.24 7.12
CA SER A 185 10.46 -14.79 7.98
C SER A 185 10.98 -16.06 8.64
N TYR A 186 10.69 -16.24 9.93
CA TYR A 186 10.85 -17.52 10.62
C TYR A 186 9.45 -18.08 10.86
N PRO A 187 8.95 -18.99 10.00
CA PRO A 187 7.62 -19.55 10.15
C PRO A 187 7.43 -20.21 11.51
N GLY A 188 6.28 -19.95 12.15
CA GLY A 188 5.87 -20.63 13.36
C GLY A 188 5.35 -22.04 13.08
N THR A 189 5.21 -22.86 14.14
CA THR A 189 4.50 -24.15 14.06
C THR A 189 2.99 -23.98 14.19
N SER A 190 2.53 -22.82 14.68
CA SER A 190 1.13 -22.43 14.72
C SER A 190 0.58 -22.33 13.29
N LYS A 191 -0.27 -23.28 12.92
CA LYS A 191 -1.06 -23.19 11.71
C LYS A 191 -2.21 -22.22 11.97
N TYR A 192 -2.34 -21.21 11.12
CA TYR A 192 -3.55 -20.41 11.07
C TYR A 192 -4.51 -21.09 10.11
N ASP A 193 -5.73 -21.39 10.56
CA ASP A 193 -6.83 -21.80 9.68
C ASP A 193 -7.29 -20.55 8.92
N ALA A 194 -6.59 -20.27 7.82
CA ALA A 194 -6.91 -19.19 6.91
C ALA A 194 -7.45 -19.78 5.60
N THR A 195 -8.46 -19.12 5.05
CA THR A 195 -8.95 -19.38 3.71
C THR A 195 -8.86 -18.10 2.89
N THR A 196 -8.65 -18.25 1.59
CA THR A 196 -8.61 -17.11 0.67
C THR A 196 -10.01 -16.86 0.12
N VAL A 197 -10.44 -15.60 0.17
CA VAL A 197 -11.68 -15.15 -0.47
C VAL A 197 -11.33 -14.16 -1.57
N ALA A 198 -11.67 -14.47 -2.81
CA ALA A 198 -11.55 -13.55 -3.93
C ALA A 198 -12.81 -12.67 -4.03
N GLU A 199 -12.64 -11.36 -3.89
CA GLU A 199 -13.74 -10.40 -4.07
C GLU A 199 -13.72 -9.87 -5.53
N LEU A 200 -14.76 -10.23 -6.29
CA LEU A 200 -14.94 -9.84 -7.69
C LEU A 200 -15.89 -8.64 -7.76
N ALA A 201 -15.32 -7.45 -7.66
CA ALA A 201 -16.03 -6.17 -7.73
C ALA A 201 -15.19 -5.13 -8.47
N SER A 202 -15.84 -4.11 -9.03
CA SER A 202 -15.19 -2.97 -9.68
C SER A 202 -15.89 -1.67 -9.29
N ALA A 203 -15.21 -0.54 -9.52
CA ALA A 203 -15.84 0.75 -9.33
C ALA A 203 -16.94 0.93 -10.39
N PRO A 204 -18.16 1.35 -10.00
CA PRO A 204 -19.25 1.48 -10.96
C PRO A 204 -18.94 2.58 -11.98
N SER A 205 -19.15 2.26 -13.25
CA SER A 205 -18.93 3.17 -14.37
C SER A 205 -20.13 3.23 -15.31
N TYR A 206 -21.08 2.31 -15.22
CA TYR A 206 -22.31 2.28 -15.99
C TYR A 206 -23.27 3.39 -15.56
N VAL A 207 -23.66 4.24 -16.51
CA VAL A 207 -24.57 5.39 -16.27
C VAL A 207 -25.99 5.16 -16.80
N GLY A 208 -26.26 3.99 -17.37
CA GLY A 208 -27.54 3.64 -17.97
C GLY A 208 -27.49 3.54 -19.50
N THR A 209 -28.66 3.31 -20.09
CA THR A 209 -28.85 3.17 -21.54
C THR A 209 -29.34 4.49 -22.12
N ASP A 210 -28.69 4.96 -23.19
CA ASP A 210 -29.15 6.10 -23.98
C ASP A 210 -29.22 5.74 -25.47
N ASN A 211 -30.31 6.11 -26.14
CA ASN A 211 -30.61 5.71 -27.52
C ASN A 211 -30.42 4.21 -27.78
N GLY A 212 -30.79 3.37 -26.81
CA GLY A 212 -30.69 1.91 -26.89
C GLY A 212 -29.26 1.35 -26.72
N LYS A 213 -28.27 2.19 -26.39
CA LYS A 213 -26.88 1.77 -26.13
C LYS A 213 -26.50 2.01 -24.67
N PRO A 214 -25.94 1.01 -23.98
CA PRO A 214 -25.30 1.21 -22.68
C PRO A 214 -24.20 2.27 -22.76
N VAL A 215 -24.15 3.16 -21.76
CA VAL A 215 -23.14 4.22 -21.66
C VAL A 215 -22.38 4.07 -20.35
N PHE A 216 -21.06 4.25 -20.42
CA PHE A 216 -20.14 4.18 -19.30
C PHE A 216 -19.38 5.52 -19.12
N THR A 217 -18.95 5.84 -17.89
CA THR A 217 -18.17 7.04 -17.59
C THR A 217 -16.76 7.01 -18.16
N ASP A 218 -16.17 5.82 -18.25
CA ASP A 218 -14.82 5.55 -18.71
C ASP A 218 -14.73 4.07 -19.12
N ASP A 219 -13.56 3.64 -19.62
CA ASP A 219 -13.34 2.26 -20.12
C ASP A 219 -12.46 1.41 -19.19
N HIS A 220 -12.36 1.75 -17.89
CA HIS A 220 -11.44 1.08 -16.97
C HIS A 220 -11.78 -0.41 -16.80
N LEU A 221 -13.07 -0.76 -16.78
CA LEU A 221 -13.52 -2.14 -16.58
C LEU A 221 -12.99 -3.06 -17.69
N ALA A 222 -12.87 -2.57 -18.93
CA ALA A 222 -12.26 -3.33 -20.02
C ALA A 222 -10.79 -3.69 -19.77
N ALA A 223 -10.03 -2.80 -19.11
CA ALA A 223 -8.64 -3.07 -18.72
C ALA A 223 -8.57 -4.05 -17.55
N GLU A 224 -9.45 -3.92 -16.55
CA GLU A 224 -9.45 -4.79 -15.38
C GLU A 224 -9.73 -6.26 -15.71
N ILE A 225 -10.63 -6.52 -16.67
CA ILE A 225 -11.06 -7.88 -17.06
C ILE A 225 -10.15 -8.56 -18.08
N SER A 226 -9.12 -7.85 -18.57
CA SER A 226 -8.08 -8.44 -19.39
C SER A 226 -7.32 -9.53 -18.62
N PRO A 227 -6.66 -10.51 -19.28
CA PRO A 227 -5.97 -11.60 -18.59
C PRO A 227 -4.96 -11.15 -17.53
N ASP A 228 -4.19 -10.10 -17.83
CA ASP A 228 -3.21 -9.51 -16.91
C ASP A 228 -3.80 -8.42 -16.00
N GLY A 229 -5.07 -8.08 -16.22
CA GLY A 229 -5.80 -7.09 -15.44
C GLY A 229 -6.16 -7.61 -14.05
N ARG A 230 -6.45 -6.68 -13.14
CA ARG A 230 -6.78 -6.97 -11.74
C ARG A 230 -7.89 -8.01 -11.60
N LEU A 231 -9.02 -7.82 -12.30
CA LEU A 231 -10.13 -8.77 -12.26
C LEU A 231 -9.81 -10.07 -13.01
N GLY A 232 -8.99 -10.02 -14.06
CA GLY A 232 -8.48 -11.21 -14.76
C GLY A 232 -7.71 -12.16 -13.85
N GLN A 233 -6.83 -11.60 -13.00
CA GLN A 233 -6.08 -12.34 -11.99
C GLN A 233 -6.98 -12.82 -10.84
N LEU A 234 -7.89 -11.97 -10.35
CA LEU A 234 -8.79 -12.34 -9.25
C LEU A 234 -9.77 -13.46 -9.64
N VAL A 235 -10.31 -13.46 -10.85
CA VAL A 235 -11.18 -14.54 -11.29
C VAL A 235 -10.39 -15.82 -11.53
N GLN A 236 -9.12 -15.74 -11.97
CA GLN A 236 -8.23 -16.90 -12.03
C GLN A 236 -7.99 -17.51 -10.63
N LEU A 237 -7.80 -16.66 -9.63
CA LEU A 237 -7.68 -17.09 -8.24
C LEU A 237 -9.00 -17.75 -7.77
N ALA A 238 -10.15 -17.18 -8.10
CA ALA A 238 -11.47 -17.72 -7.74
C ALA A 238 -11.80 -19.07 -8.43
N GLU A 239 -11.14 -19.38 -9.54
CA GLU A 239 -11.27 -20.67 -10.24
C GLU A 239 -10.53 -21.80 -9.49
N ALA A 240 -9.56 -21.51 -8.62
CA ALA A 240 -8.81 -22.52 -7.84
C ALA A 240 -9.67 -23.20 -6.76
N ASP A 241 -9.32 -24.45 -6.41
CA ASP A 241 -10.18 -25.33 -5.60
C ASP A 241 -10.34 -24.97 -4.13
N ASN A 242 -9.39 -24.20 -3.61
CA ASN A 242 -9.29 -23.77 -2.22
C ASN A 242 -9.61 -22.28 -2.02
N VAL A 243 -10.26 -21.65 -3.00
CA VAL A 243 -10.60 -20.22 -2.96
C VAL A 243 -12.11 -20.04 -3.04
N SER A 244 -12.70 -19.45 -2.00
CA SER A 244 -14.09 -19.00 -2.04
C SER A 244 -14.19 -17.64 -2.74
N SER A 245 -15.36 -17.26 -3.23
CA SER A 245 -15.53 -15.95 -3.88
C SER A 245 -16.75 -15.18 -3.38
N VAL A 246 -16.65 -13.85 -3.41
CA VAL A 246 -17.81 -12.94 -3.27
C VAL A 246 -17.90 -12.15 -4.56
N ILE A 247 -19.00 -12.32 -5.29
CA ILE A 247 -19.20 -11.72 -6.62
C ILE A 247 -20.19 -10.58 -6.51
N ASP A 248 -19.80 -9.39 -6.97
CA ASP A 248 -20.69 -8.24 -7.03
C ASP A 248 -21.75 -8.43 -8.13
N PRO A 249 -23.05 -8.43 -7.81
CA PRO A 249 -24.09 -8.45 -8.83
C PRO A 249 -24.06 -7.25 -9.79
N LEU A 250 -23.61 -6.07 -9.33
CA LEU A 250 -23.46 -4.90 -10.20
C LEU A 250 -22.39 -5.14 -11.27
N LEU A 251 -21.26 -5.78 -10.92
CA LEU A 251 -20.24 -6.16 -11.88
C LEU A 251 -20.82 -7.05 -12.99
N VAL A 252 -21.68 -8.01 -12.65
CA VAL A 252 -22.33 -8.88 -13.64
C VAL A 252 -23.25 -8.09 -14.56
N ASP A 253 -24.00 -7.12 -14.03
CA ASP A 253 -24.90 -6.27 -14.82
C ASP A 253 -24.10 -5.34 -15.76
N GLU A 254 -23.01 -4.73 -15.29
CA GLU A 254 -22.12 -3.89 -16.10
C GLU A 254 -21.45 -4.70 -17.21
N LEU A 255 -20.95 -5.90 -16.90
CA LEU A 255 -20.37 -6.79 -17.89
C LEU A 255 -21.39 -7.24 -18.94
N THR A 256 -22.63 -7.49 -18.52
CA THR A 256 -23.73 -7.83 -19.44
C THR A 256 -24.03 -6.67 -20.38
N ALA A 257 -24.03 -5.44 -19.85
CA ALA A 257 -24.18 -4.23 -20.65
C ALA A 257 -23.00 -4.04 -21.63
N MET A 258 -21.76 -4.21 -21.18
CA MET A 258 -20.57 -4.17 -22.04
C MET A 258 -20.63 -5.21 -23.17
N ALA A 259 -21.00 -6.45 -22.85
CA ALA A 259 -21.09 -7.54 -23.82
C ALA A 259 -22.12 -7.28 -24.93
N SER A 260 -23.13 -6.45 -24.69
CA SER A 260 -24.12 -6.04 -25.70
C SER A 260 -23.65 -4.95 -26.66
N GLY A 261 -22.44 -4.40 -26.44
CA GLY A 261 -21.92 -3.24 -27.15
C GLY A 261 -22.28 -1.93 -26.46
N TYR A 262 -21.28 -1.17 -26.03
CA TYR A 262 -21.42 0.02 -25.19
C TYR A 262 -20.64 1.21 -25.73
N GLU A 263 -20.95 2.39 -25.20
CA GLU A 263 -20.24 3.64 -25.44
C GLU A 263 -19.60 4.16 -24.15
N VAL A 264 -18.53 4.91 -24.28
CA VAL A 264 -17.80 5.53 -23.18
C VAL A 264 -17.82 7.05 -23.35
N ARG A 265 -18.07 7.77 -22.25
CA ARG A 265 -17.95 9.22 -22.23
C ARG A 265 -16.48 9.62 -22.22
N SER A 266 -16.09 10.43 -23.20
CA SER A 266 -14.77 11.05 -23.25
C SER A 266 -14.72 12.30 -22.37
N THR A 267 -13.50 12.75 -22.05
CA THR A 267 -13.28 13.94 -21.21
C THR A 267 -13.83 15.23 -21.81
N ASP A 268 -13.97 15.29 -23.14
CA ASP A 268 -14.60 16.39 -23.89
C ASP A 268 -16.14 16.28 -23.97
N GLY A 269 -16.73 15.28 -23.32
CA GLY A 269 -18.18 15.02 -23.31
C GLY A 269 -18.69 14.25 -24.53
N THR A 270 -17.84 13.93 -25.51
CA THR A 270 -18.21 13.08 -26.64
C THR A 270 -18.36 11.62 -26.23
N ARG A 271 -19.01 10.81 -27.07
CA ARG A 271 -19.13 9.36 -26.87
C ARG A 271 -18.35 8.61 -27.92
N VAL A 272 -17.60 7.63 -27.46
CA VAL A 272 -16.82 6.74 -28.33
C VAL A 272 -17.26 5.30 -28.08
N PRO A 273 -17.25 4.43 -29.11
CA PRO A 273 -17.48 3.01 -28.90
C PRO A 273 -16.45 2.43 -27.92
N GLY A 274 -16.94 1.67 -26.93
CA GLY A 274 -16.08 0.89 -26.05
C GLY A 274 -15.40 -0.26 -26.79
N ARG A 275 -14.36 -0.85 -26.19
CA ARG A 275 -13.54 -1.89 -26.83
C ARG A 275 -13.55 -3.24 -26.11
N GLY A 276 -14.25 -3.34 -24.99
CA GLY A 276 -14.21 -4.49 -24.08
C GLY A 276 -15.29 -5.56 -24.30
N GLN A 277 -16.04 -5.56 -25.41
CA GLN A 277 -17.20 -6.43 -25.61
C GLN A 277 -16.82 -7.92 -25.52
N ASP A 278 -15.84 -8.36 -26.31
CA ASP A 278 -15.40 -9.76 -26.35
C ASP A 278 -14.77 -10.21 -25.02
N ALA A 279 -14.04 -9.29 -24.38
CA ALA A 279 -13.46 -9.51 -23.06
C ALA A 279 -14.57 -9.68 -22.00
N ALA A 280 -15.60 -8.85 -22.03
CA ALA A 280 -16.75 -8.95 -21.14
C ALA A 280 -17.53 -10.25 -21.35
N THR A 281 -17.81 -10.65 -22.60
CA THR A 281 -18.44 -11.95 -22.91
C THR A 281 -17.61 -13.12 -22.38
N SER A 282 -16.29 -13.07 -22.52
CA SER A 282 -15.41 -14.11 -22.01
C SER A 282 -15.34 -14.12 -20.48
N PHE A 283 -15.30 -12.95 -19.85
CA PHE A 283 -15.28 -12.82 -18.40
C PHE A 283 -16.59 -13.30 -17.76
N LEU A 284 -17.75 -13.00 -18.36
CA LEU A 284 -19.05 -13.51 -17.90
C LEU A 284 -19.10 -15.04 -17.85
N ARG A 285 -18.51 -15.73 -18.83
CA ARG A 285 -18.41 -17.20 -18.81
C ARG A 285 -17.56 -17.70 -17.64
N ARG A 286 -16.48 -16.99 -17.30
CA ARG A 286 -15.64 -17.31 -16.13
C ARG A 286 -16.40 -17.09 -14.84
N ILE A 287 -17.12 -15.97 -14.69
CA ILE A 287 -18.01 -15.71 -13.55
C ILE A 287 -19.05 -16.82 -13.40
N GLN A 288 -19.66 -17.29 -14.49
CA GLN A 288 -20.64 -18.39 -14.43
C GLN A 288 -20.01 -19.69 -13.90
N GLY A 289 -18.79 -20.01 -14.34
CA GLY A 289 -18.04 -21.16 -13.82
C GLY A 289 -17.73 -21.01 -12.33
N VAL A 290 -17.24 -19.83 -11.90
CA VAL A 290 -16.97 -19.53 -10.49
C VAL A 290 -18.25 -19.56 -9.65
N ALA A 291 -19.37 -19.02 -10.15
CA ALA A 291 -20.65 -19.07 -9.43
C ALA A 291 -21.16 -20.50 -9.24
N ALA A 292 -20.91 -21.41 -10.20
CA ALA A 292 -21.38 -22.78 -10.17
C ALA A 292 -20.50 -23.74 -9.33
N ASN A 293 -19.35 -23.30 -8.84
CA ASN A 293 -18.37 -24.16 -8.16
C ASN A 293 -18.73 -24.56 -6.72
N GLY A 294 -19.85 -24.07 -6.18
CA GLY A 294 -20.34 -24.41 -4.84
C GLY A 294 -19.63 -23.71 -3.67
N ARG A 295 -18.69 -22.79 -3.94
CA ARG A 295 -17.91 -22.03 -2.94
C ARG A 295 -18.00 -20.51 -3.14
N SER A 296 -19.07 -20.06 -3.79
CA SER A 296 -19.26 -18.67 -4.16
C SER A 296 -20.49 -18.06 -3.49
N TYR A 297 -20.38 -16.78 -3.18
CA TYR A 297 -21.41 -15.96 -2.58
C TYR A 297 -21.72 -14.79 -3.50
N ARG A 298 -22.96 -14.29 -3.47
CA ARG A 298 -23.26 -12.98 -4.02
C ARG A 298 -22.99 -11.91 -2.97
N GLY A 299 -22.41 -10.79 -3.39
CA GLY A 299 -22.24 -9.61 -2.55
C GLY A 299 -23.51 -8.76 -2.47
N LEU A 300 -23.45 -7.66 -1.71
CA LEU A 300 -24.41 -6.56 -1.87
C LEU A 300 -24.22 -5.92 -3.25
N TYR A 301 -25.32 -5.44 -3.84
CA TYR A 301 -25.25 -4.76 -5.14
C TYR A 301 -24.33 -3.53 -5.06
N GLY A 302 -23.27 -3.51 -5.86
CA GLY A 302 -22.25 -2.46 -5.86
C GLY A 302 -21.30 -2.51 -4.67
N MET A 303 -21.18 -3.67 -4.00
CA MET A 303 -20.39 -3.86 -2.77
C MET A 303 -20.56 -2.72 -1.76
N LEU A 304 -21.83 -2.38 -1.46
CA LEU A 304 -22.19 -1.27 -0.57
C LEU A 304 -21.29 -1.22 0.68
N GLY A 305 -20.62 -0.09 0.89
CA GLY A 305 -19.86 0.18 2.11
C GLY A 305 -20.78 0.32 3.32
N VAL A 306 -21.07 -0.80 3.99
CA VAL A 306 -22.06 -0.88 5.08
C VAL A 306 -21.74 0.04 6.27
N SER A 307 -20.46 0.20 6.60
CA SER A 307 -20.02 1.14 7.66
C SER A 307 -20.26 2.59 7.26
N ALA A 308 -20.03 2.94 6.00
CA ALA A 308 -20.30 4.28 5.49
C ALA A 308 -21.81 4.56 5.48
N ALA A 309 -22.62 3.62 4.98
CA ALA A 309 -24.08 3.72 4.99
C ALA A 309 -24.65 3.88 6.41
N ALA A 310 -24.15 3.09 7.37
CA ALA A 310 -24.53 3.20 8.77
C ALA A 310 -24.13 4.57 9.35
N SER A 311 -22.90 5.04 9.11
CA SER A 311 -22.43 6.35 9.58
C SER A 311 -23.24 7.53 9.02
N ALA A 312 -23.77 7.38 7.81
CA ALA A 312 -24.64 8.35 7.16
C ALA A 312 -26.13 8.19 7.56
N SER A 313 -26.45 7.29 8.49
CA SER A 313 -27.84 6.94 8.88
C SER A 313 -28.71 6.48 7.70
N ARG A 314 -28.10 5.91 6.67
CA ARG A 314 -28.76 5.41 5.45
C ARG A 314 -28.95 3.90 5.51
N HIS A 315 -29.61 3.45 6.58
CA HIS A 315 -29.88 2.02 6.80
C HIS A 315 -30.76 1.40 5.70
N ASP A 316 -31.58 2.20 5.04
CA ASP A 316 -32.40 1.84 3.88
C ASP A 316 -31.57 1.29 2.71
N LEU A 317 -30.33 1.73 2.56
CA LEU A 317 -29.45 1.31 1.46
C LEU A 317 -29.05 -0.16 1.56
N LEU A 318 -28.88 -0.70 2.77
CA LEU A 318 -28.50 -2.10 2.96
C LEU A 318 -29.59 -3.04 2.45
N VAL A 319 -30.84 -2.79 2.85
CA VAL A 319 -31.98 -3.61 2.42
C VAL A 319 -32.18 -3.48 0.91
N SER A 320 -32.05 -2.26 0.36
CA SER A 320 -32.17 -2.00 -1.06
C SER A 320 -31.08 -2.73 -1.88
N ALA A 321 -29.82 -2.66 -1.44
CA ALA A 321 -28.71 -3.34 -2.10
C ALA A 321 -28.84 -4.87 -2.02
N ALA A 322 -29.34 -5.41 -0.89
CA ALA A 322 -29.59 -6.84 -0.75
C ALA A 322 -30.74 -7.32 -1.67
N GLN A 323 -31.79 -6.51 -1.83
CA GLN A 323 -32.91 -6.78 -2.74
C GLN A 323 -32.48 -6.72 -4.21
N GLN A 324 -31.72 -5.71 -4.61
CA GLN A 324 -31.16 -5.61 -5.97
C GLN A 324 -30.22 -6.79 -6.27
N SER A 325 -29.36 -7.15 -5.31
CA SER A 325 -28.50 -8.33 -5.40
C SER A 325 -29.29 -9.62 -5.64
N ALA A 326 -30.46 -9.78 -5.00
CA ALA A 326 -31.32 -10.95 -5.19
C ALA A 326 -32.02 -10.99 -6.57
N GLY A 327 -32.11 -9.85 -7.26
CA GLY A 327 -32.70 -9.73 -8.59
C GLY A 327 -31.78 -10.16 -9.75
N ASN A 328 -30.46 -10.25 -9.51
CA ASN A 328 -29.50 -10.64 -10.54
C ASN A 328 -29.68 -12.12 -10.95
N GLN A 329 -29.94 -12.36 -12.23
CA GLN A 329 -30.34 -13.70 -12.69
C GLN A 329 -29.21 -14.75 -12.60
N THR A 330 -27.97 -14.32 -12.73
CA THR A 330 -26.79 -15.20 -12.67
C THR A 330 -26.48 -15.62 -11.24
N LEU A 331 -26.60 -14.70 -10.29
CA LEU A 331 -26.14 -14.90 -8.91
C LEU A 331 -27.26 -15.16 -7.89
N LYS A 332 -28.55 -15.02 -8.25
CA LYS A 332 -29.69 -15.12 -7.30
C LYS A 332 -29.72 -16.37 -6.44
N ALA A 333 -29.18 -17.49 -6.94
CA ALA A 333 -29.16 -18.76 -6.22
C ALA A 333 -28.05 -18.82 -5.15
N LEU A 334 -27.07 -17.92 -5.22
CA LEU A 334 -25.98 -17.87 -4.27
C LEU A 334 -26.42 -17.25 -2.93
N PRO A 335 -25.89 -17.77 -1.81
CA PRO A 335 -26.06 -17.13 -0.51
C PRO A 335 -25.46 -15.72 -0.51
N LEU A 336 -26.05 -14.83 0.27
CA LEU A 336 -25.55 -13.46 0.43
C LEU A 336 -24.36 -13.46 1.42
N ALA A 337 -23.23 -12.89 0.98
CA ALA A 337 -22.14 -12.47 1.84
C ALA A 337 -22.07 -10.95 1.91
N ILE A 338 -21.69 -10.41 3.07
CA ILE A 338 -21.45 -8.99 3.26
C ILE A 338 -19.99 -8.79 3.67
N THR A 339 -19.25 -8.01 2.89
CA THR A 339 -17.93 -7.52 3.28
C THR A 339 -18.09 -6.20 4.05
N ALA A 340 -17.73 -6.21 5.33
CA ALA A 340 -17.70 -5.05 6.21
C ALA A 340 -16.24 -4.65 6.49
N THR A 341 -15.66 -3.86 5.60
CA THR A 341 -14.32 -3.27 5.79
C THR A 341 -14.43 -1.97 6.59
N GLY A 342 -13.51 -1.78 7.55
CA GLY A 342 -13.52 -0.60 8.43
C GLY A 342 -13.34 -0.95 9.91
N ASN A 343 -13.97 -0.18 10.78
CA ASN A 343 -13.87 -0.34 12.24
C ASN A 343 -14.47 -1.67 12.71
N ALA A 344 -14.03 -2.12 13.90
CA ALA A 344 -14.57 -3.31 14.54
C ALA A 344 -16.10 -3.23 14.68
N LEU A 345 -16.80 -4.29 14.26
CA LEU A 345 -18.26 -4.37 14.31
C LEU A 345 -18.77 -4.35 15.77
N THR A 346 -19.73 -3.47 16.04
CA THR A 346 -20.49 -3.45 17.30
C THR A 346 -21.69 -4.40 17.25
N SER A 347 -22.33 -4.68 18.39
CA SER A 347 -23.58 -5.46 18.42
C SER A 347 -24.71 -4.81 17.58
N ASN A 348 -24.76 -3.47 17.55
CA ASN A 348 -25.73 -2.74 16.75
C ASN A 348 -25.46 -2.88 15.25
N ASP A 349 -24.17 -2.93 14.85
CA ASP A 349 -23.81 -3.17 13.46
C ASP A 349 -24.23 -4.58 13.03
N LEU A 350 -24.06 -5.58 13.90
CA LEU A 350 -24.52 -6.95 13.62
C LEU A 350 -26.05 -7.04 13.50
N GLU A 351 -26.80 -6.30 14.32
CA GLU A 351 -28.26 -6.17 14.18
C GLU A 351 -28.66 -5.53 12.85
N TYR A 352 -27.99 -4.45 12.47
CA TYR A 352 -28.19 -3.79 11.19
C TYR A 352 -27.92 -4.75 10.02
N LEU A 353 -26.78 -5.45 10.04
CA LEU A 353 -26.41 -6.41 8.99
C LEU A 353 -27.38 -7.59 8.88
N ALA A 354 -27.90 -8.09 10.01
CA ALA A 354 -28.90 -9.16 10.03
C ALA A 354 -30.18 -8.82 9.26
N SER A 355 -30.53 -7.53 9.13
CA SER A 355 -31.72 -7.12 8.36
C SER A 355 -31.67 -7.53 6.88
N ALA A 356 -30.45 -7.69 6.32
CA ALA A 356 -30.23 -8.18 4.96
C ALA A 356 -30.23 -9.72 4.83
N LYS A 357 -30.32 -10.44 5.97
CA LYS A 357 -30.29 -11.91 6.06
C LYS A 357 -29.07 -12.55 5.34
N PRO A 358 -27.84 -12.09 5.59
CA PRO A 358 -26.65 -12.72 5.01
C PRO A 358 -26.39 -14.09 5.64
N THR A 359 -25.75 -14.97 4.88
CA THR A 359 -25.23 -16.25 5.39
C THR A 359 -23.82 -16.09 5.95
N LEU A 360 -23.07 -15.11 5.45
CA LEU A 360 -21.68 -14.83 5.81
C LEU A 360 -21.45 -13.33 5.95
N VAL A 361 -20.74 -12.92 6.99
CA VAL A 361 -20.21 -11.56 7.15
C VAL A 361 -18.70 -11.64 7.26
N LEU A 362 -18.00 -11.01 6.32
CA LEU A 362 -16.55 -10.87 6.30
C LEU A 362 -16.21 -9.52 6.93
N ALA A 363 -15.57 -9.51 8.11
CA ALA A 363 -15.37 -8.27 8.86
C ALA A 363 -13.95 -8.09 9.39
N GLN A 364 -13.46 -6.85 9.35
CA GLN A 364 -12.22 -6.47 10.02
C GLN A 364 -12.44 -6.25 11.52
N GLY A 365 -11.39 -6.41 12.32
CA GLY A 365 -11.42 -6.05 13.75
C GLY A 365 -12.13 -7.06 14.66
N ILE A 366 -12.35 -8.30 14.21
CA ILE A 366 -12.71 -9.41 15.10
C ILE A 366 -11.42 -9.98 15.69
N ASP A 367 -11.44 -10.23 17.00
CA ASP A 367 -10.35 -10.89 17.72
C ASP A 367 -9.83 -12.11 16.93
N PRO A 368 -8.58 -12.11 16.45
CA PRO A 368 -8.02 -13.21 15.68
C PRO A 368 -7.93 -14.52 16.49
N ALA A 369 -8.02 -14.47 17.83
CA ALA A 369 -8.14 -15.67 18.67
C ALA A 369 -9.55 -16.30 18.61
N SER A 370 -10.53 -15.63 18.01
CA SER A 370 -11.88 -16.13 17.74
C SER A 370 -12.33 -15.67 16.34
N PRO A 371 -11.66 -16.19 15.28
CA PRO A 371 -11.79 -15.68 13.93
C PRO A 371 -13.14 -15.99 13.30
N VAL A 372 -13.88 -16.98 13.82
CA VAL A 372 -15.25 -17.28 13.43
C VAL A 372 -16.16 -17.08 14.65
N ARG A 373 -17.20 -16.27 14.49
CA ARG A 373 -18.22 -16.04 15.53
C ARG A 373 -19.60 -16.34 14.98
N GLN A 374 -20.37 -17.12 15.73
CA GLN A 374 -21.82 -17.22 15.56
C GLN A 374 -22.45 -16.13 16.41
N ALA A 375 -23.03 -15.11 15.78
CA ALA A 375 -23.75 -14.06 16.48
C ALA A 375 -25.25 -14.34 16.45
N THR A 376 -25.89 -14.38 17.62
CA THR A 376 -27.35 -14.48 17.73
C THR A 376 -27.95 -13.08 17.76
N VAL A 377 -28.69 -12.71 16.73
CA VAL A 377 -29.36 -11.41 16.66
C VAL A 377 -30.78 -11.50 17.25
N ARG A 378 -31.15 -10.53 18.10
CA ARG A 378 -32.40 -10.57 18.90
C ARG A 378 -33.66 -10.02 18.20
N GLN A 379 -33.57 -9.44 17.00
CA GLN A 379 -34.77 -8.96 16.30
C GLN A 379 -35.53 -10.13 15.64
N GLY A 380 -36.64 -10.56 16.26
CA GLY A 380 -37.46 -11.68 15.78
C GLY A 380 -36.87 -13.04 16.16
N ALA A 381 -37.10 -14.07 15.34
CA ALA A 381 -36.52 -15.39 15.55
C ALA A 381 -34.97 -15.30 15.54
N PRO A 382 -34.27 -15.98 16.45
CA PRO A 382 -32.82 -15.90 16.55
C PRO A 382 -32.20 -16.29 15.21
N THR A 383 -31.62 -15.31 14.51
CA THR A 383 -30.87 -15.53 13.28
C THR A 383 -29.41 -15.68 13.67
N GLN A 384 -28.81 -16.82 13.32
CA GLN A 384 -27.38 -17.05 13.48
C GLN A 384 -26.63 -16.43 12.30
N LEU A 385 -25.79 -15.45 12.60
CA LEU A 385 -24.85 -14.87 11.64
C LEU A 385 -23.48 -15.51 11.81
N THR A 386 -22.92 -16.04 10.73
CA THR A 386 -21.52 -16.45 10.69
C THR A 386 -20.67 -15.26 10.33
N VAL A 387 -19.86 -14.79 11.27
CA VAL A 387 -18.95 -13.66 11.09
C VAL A 387 -17.52 -14.19 11.08
N VAL A 388 -16.76 -13.88 10.02
CA VAL A 388 -15.38 -14.31 9.82
C VAL A 388 -14.46 -13.09 9.79
N SER A 389 -13.39 -13.16 10.58
CA SER A 389 -12.36 -12.13 10.64
C SER A 389 -11.59 -12.07 9.33
N VAL A 390 -11.45 -10.87 8.76
CA VAL A 390 -10.64 -10.61 7.57
C VAL A 390 -9.36 -9.90 7.99
N GLN A 391 -8.23 -10.45 7.54
CA GLN A 391 -6.92 -9.81 7.61
C GLN A 391 -6.59 -9.26 6.23
N THR A 392 -6.83 -7.96 5.99
CA THR A 392 -6.46 -7.30 4.73
C THR A 392 -5.01 -6.84 4.68
N THR A 393 -4.28 -6.92 5.80
CA THR A 393 -2.93 -6.38 5.98
C THR A 393 -1.82 -7.21 5.32
N LEU A 394 -2.13 -8.36 4.71
CA LEU A 394 -1.15 -9.14 3.94
C LEU A 394 -0.86 -8.53 2.55
N GLY A 395 -1.53 -7.45 2.15
CA GLY A 395 -1.53 -6.98 0.75
C GLY A 395 -1.71 -5.48 0.50
N ASP A 396 -1.31 -4.59 1.41
CA ASP A 396 -1.27 -3.13 1.13
C ASP A 396 -0.26 -2.73 0.02
N GLY A 397 0.30 -3.70 -0.72
CA GLY A 397 1.15 -3.52 -1.90
C GLY A 397 0.44 -3.65 -3.26
N GLY A 398 -0.87 -3.90 -3.31
CA GLY A 398 -1.65 -3.73 -4.54
C GLY A 398 -2.14 -2.30 -4.67
N PRO A 399 -2.26 -1.71 -5.88
CA PRO A 399 -2.88 -0.40 -6.01
C PRO A 399 -4.30 -0.51 -5.44
N ALA A 400 -4.52 0.13 -4.28
CA ALA A 400 -5.86 0.40 -3.81
C ALA A 400 -6.63 1.05 -4.97
N PRO A 401 -7.93 0.78 -5.15
CA PRO A 401 -8.75 1.65 -5.97
C PRO A 401 -8.51 3.07 -5.46
N ALA A 402 -7.87 3.89 -6.29
CA ALA A 402 -7.30 5.14 -5.85
C ALA A 402 -8.40 5.93 -5.13
N PRO A 403 -8.23 6.32 -3.85
CA PRO A 403 -9.08 7.36 -3.32
C PRO A 403 -8.73 8.58 -4.16
N ILE A 404 -9.64 9.00 -5.04
CA ILE A 404 -9.62 10.34 -5.60
C ILE A 404 -9.81 11.27 -4.40
N ARG A 405 -8.70 11.58 -3.73
CA ARG A 405 -8.57 12.74 -2.85
C ARG A 405 -8.55 13.96 -3.75
N THR A 406 -9.71 14.28 -4.31
CA THR A 406 -9.97 15.57 -4.93
C THR A 406 -11.48 15.68 -5.10
N TRP A 407 -12.10 16.40 -4.17
CA TRP A 407 -13.46 16.95 -4.24
C TRP A 407 -14.62 15.95 -4.22
N CYS A 408 -15.10 15.56 -3.04
CA CYS A 408 -16.48 15.06 -2.86
C CYS A 408 -16.97 15.20 -1.40
N THR A 409 -17.05 16.42 -0.86
CA THR A 409 -18.00 16.73 0.22
C THR A 409 -19.21 17.39 -0.43
N GLY A 410 -20.17 16.58 -0.92
CA GLY A 410 -21.46 17.10 -1.39
C GLY A 410 -22.13 16.36 -2.55
N TRP A 411 -21.41 15.56 -3.34
CA TRP A 411 -21.96 14.96 -4.58
C TRP A 411 -22.61 13.57 -4.41
N ASP A 412 -22.29 12.82 -3.35
CA ASP A 412 -22.86 11.47 -3.15
C ASP A 412 -24.31 11.49 -2.67
N ALA A 413 -24.76 12.58 -2.05
CA ALA A 413 -26.16 12.76 -1.66
C ALA A 413 -27.09 12.97 -2.87
N CYS A 414 -26.61 13.57 -3.97
CA CYS A 414 -27.44 13.86 -5.14
C CYS A 414 -27.64 12.65 -6.07
N ARG A 415 -26.73 11.66 -6.07
CA ARG A 415 -26.86 10.49 -6.95
C ARG A 415 -27.93 9.53 -6.47
N ALA A 416 -28.08 9.34 -5.15
CA ALA A 416 -29.13 8.48 -4.59
C ALA A 416 -30.55 8.91 -4.99
N SER A 417 -30.80 10.21 -5.25
CA SER A 417 -32.10 10.70 -5.71
C SER A 417 -32.41 10.45 -7.18
N SER A 418 -31.41 10.19 -8.03
CA SER A 418 -31.59 10.03 -9.48
C SER A 418 -31.95 8.61 -9.93
N TRP A 419 -31.96 7.63 -9.02
CA TRP A 419 -32.28 6.22 -9.31
C TRP A 419 -33.73 5.83 -9.01
N CYS A 420 -34.58 6.78 -8.58
CA CYS A 420 -36.02 6.60 -8.51
C CYS A 420 -36.67 7.23 -9.76
N GLY A 421 -37.52 6.48 -10.46
CA GLY A 421 -38.03 6.75 -11.82
C GLY A 421 -38.87 8.04 -12.05
N PRO A 422 -39.43 8.21 -13.27
CA PRO A 422 -39.56 9.52 -13.92
C PRO A 422 -40.87 10.26 -13.60
N ALA A 423 -40.78 11.55 -13.28
CA ALA A 423 -41.82 12.55 -13.57
C ALA A 423 -41.26 13.98 -13.46
N PRO A 424 -41.77 14.96 -14.24
CA PRO A 424 -41.04 16.16 -14.58
C PRO A 424 -41.37 17.32 -13.63
N MET A 425 -40.36 18.04 -13.15
CA MET A 425 -40.52 19.47 -12.90
C MET A 425 -39.16 20.15 -12.77
N ALA A 426 -38.90 21.04 -13.72
CA ALA A 426 -37.77 21.94 -13.73
C ALA A 426 -37.76 22.82 -12.47
N ARG A 427 -36.65 22.80 -11.73
CA ARG A 427 -36.16 23.99 -11.01
C ARG A 427 -34.65 24.05 -11.11
N ARG A 428 -34.17 25.14 -11.72
CA ARG A 428 -32.77 25.58 -11.71
C ARG A 428 -32.39 25.93 -10.27
N CYS A 429 -31.24 25.47 -9.81
CA CYS A 429 -30.51 26.10 -8.72
C CYS A 429 -29.13 26.51 -9.25
N THR A 430 -28.89 27.81 -9.21
CA THR A 430 -27.62 28.50 -9.43
C THR A 430 -26.73 28.37 -8.20
N TRP A 431 -25.46 28.02 -8.47
CA TRP A 431 -24.22 28.08 -7.67
C TRP A 431 -24.26 27.68 -6.19
#